data_AF-A0A7L2M0E3-F1
#
_entry.id   AF-A0A7L2M0E3-F1
#
_cell.length_a   1.000
_cell.length_b   1.000
_cell.length_c   1.000
_cell.angle_alpha   90.00
_cell.angle_beta   90.00
_cell.angle_gamma   90.00
#
_symmetry.space_group_name_H-M   'P 1'
#
loop_
_entity.id
_entity.type
_entity.pdbx_description
1 polymer ?
#
loop_
_entity_poly.entity_id
_entity_poly.type
_entity_poly.pdbx_seq_one_letter_code
_entity_poly.pdbx_strand_id
1 'polypeptide(L)'
;QRLRALFQYKPQNIDELMINAGDLIYVDPTQQSDVSEGWVIGTSHRTGCRGFLPENYTEKAHEADTWVKHREYVFETASRSFIKTEKESNVKLNGEAHNLSTSRSVTNVLPLQNAALRRGVLVMHHGERVDQVFGKSWLQQCLTADGKYYRADLNFPSSLPRQKDSMKQFECDPPLSCCGIFQSRLIGEALLDQEVTVSYVYSSPALRCVQTAQHILQGLKLNQKVRIRVEPGLFDWTKWEASRAIPNFMTVAELVEASYNIDTSYRANFPLSSLVPSESYEDYVSRSSAVIKQITTACPSKAPLAPFFAFPGVPGVILIVGHGSSLASLTRVLAGLPSRDSRDFAQVVQKIPSLGMCFCEEQKEENKWQMVNPPVKTLTHGANAAFNWRNTILED
;
A
#
# COMPACT_ATOMS: atom_id res chain seq x y z
N GLN A 1 -13.82 18.27 18.02
CA GLN A 1 -13.57 17.81 19.41
C GLN A 1 -14.34 16.52 19.68
N ARG A 2 -13.87 15.68 20.61
CA ARG A 2 -14.60 14.48 21.07
C ARG A 2 -14.87 14.59 22.55
N LEU A 3 -16.09 14.26 22.94
CA LEU A 3 -16.57 14.30 24.32
C LEU A 3 -17.01 12.90 24.75
N ARG A 4 -16.88 12.61 26.05
CA ARG A 4 -17.41 11.42 26.71
C ARG A 4 -18.53 11.85 27.64
N ALA A 5 -19.69 11.21 27.56
CA ALA A 5 -20.79 11.45 28.48
C ALA A 5 -20.48 10.86 29.86
N LEU A 6 -20.59 11.69 30.89
CA LEU A 6 -20.44 11.29 32.30
C LEU A 6 -21.76 10.77 32.87
N PHE A 7 -22.89 11.32 32.39
CA PHE A 7 -24.22 11.02 32.89
C PHE A 7 -25.20 10.73 31.76
N GLN A 8 -26.28 10.05 32.10
CA GLN A 8 -27.39 9.85 31.18
C GLN A 8 -28.23 11.14 31.07
N TYR A 9 -28.61 11.50 29.85
CA TYR A 9 -29.54 12.59 29.56
C TYR A 9 -30.66 12.10 28.65
N LYS A 10 -31.91 12.38 29.05
CA LYS A 10 -33.11 12.09 28.27
C LYS A 10 -33.60 13.37 27.60
N PRO A 11 -33.76 13.38 26.26
CA PRO A 11 -34.26 14.54 25.53
C PRO A 11 -35.62 15.00 26.05
N GLN A 12 -35.75 16.31 26.26
CA GLN A 12 -37.02 16.98 26.54
C GLN A 12 -37.63 17.55 25.26
N ASN A 13 -36.79 17.97 24.31
CA ASN A 13 -37.18 18.48 23.00
C ASN A 13 -36.70 17.55 21.88
N ILE A 14 -37.29 17.70 20.69
CA ILE A 14 -37.01 16.83 19.52
C ILE A 14 -35.62 17.02 18.92
N ASP A 15 -34.99 18.15 19.20
CA ASP A 15 -33.67 18.56 18.74
C ASP A 15 -32.57 18.19 19.73
N GLU A 16 -32.92 17.63 20.89
CA GLU A 16 -31.98 17.17 21.92
C GLU A 16 -31.53 15.73 21.68
N LEU A 17 -30.25 15.47 21.94
CA LEU A 17 -29.60 14.19 21.77
C LEU A 17 -29.68 13.36 23.04
N MET A 18 -30.21 12.14 22.92
CA MET A 18 -30.15 11.16 24.01
C MET A 18 -28.71 10.67 24.19
N ILE A 19 -28.17 10.78 25.39
CA ILE A 19 -26.83 10.28 25.76
C ILE A 19 -26.92 9.38 27.00
N ASN A 20 -26.12 8.33 27.05
CA ASN A 20 -25.91 7.46 28.21
C ASN A 20 -24.48 7.63 28.72
N ALA A 21 -24.24 7.35 30.00
CA ALA A 21 -22.90 7.40 30.57
C ALA A 21 -21.93 6.48 29.78
N GLY A 22 -20.76 7.00 29.44
CA GLY A 22 -19.74 6.36 28.61
C GLY A 22 -19.89 6.58 27.10
N ASP A 23 -20.97 7.20 26.62
CA ASP A 23 -21.15 7.46 25.20
C ASP A 23 -20.11 8.46 24.68
N LEU A 24 -19.59 8.19 23.49
CA LEU A 24 -18.69 9.12 22.77
C LEU A 24 -19.52 10.01 21.85
N ILE A 25 -19.25 11.32 21.90
CA ILE A 25 -19.93 12.35 21.10
C ILE A 25 -18.89 13.12 20.28
N TYR A 26 -19.16 13.27 18.98
CA TYR A 26 -18.38 14.13 18.08
C TYR A 26 -18.98 15.52 18.05
N VAL A 27 -18.14 16.51 18.32
CA VAL A 27 -18.52 17.92 18.34
C VAL A 27 -17.68 18.64 17.30
N ASP A 28 -18.34 19.29 16.33
CA ASP A 28 -17.69 20.18 15.39
C ASP A 28 -17.56 21.58 16.03
N PRO A 29 -16.34 22.08 16.29
CA PRO A 29 -16.14 23.40 16.90
C PRO A 29 -16.65 24.55 16.03
N THR A 30 -16.78 24.34 14.72
CA THR A 30 -17.24 25.38 13.78
C THR A 30 -18.75 25.60 13.82
N GLN A 31 -19.49 24.72 14.49
CA GLN A 31 -20.96 24.72 14.53
C GLN A 31 -21.53 25.13 15.91
N GLN A 32 -20.72 25.76 16.77
CA GLN A 32 -21.11 26.15 18.13
C GLN A 32 -21.57 27.61 18.27
N SER A 33 -21.55 28.41 17.19
CA SER A 33 -21.80 29.86 17.25
C SER A 33 -23.22 30.25 17.65
N ASP A 34 -24.20 29.38 17.40
CA ASP A 34 -25.63 29.65 17.63
C ASP A 34 -26.21 28.81 18.79
N VAL A 35 -25.35 28.23 19.64
CA VAL A 35 -25.77 27.36 20.73
C VAL A 35 -25.93 28.17 22.03
N SER A 36 -27.02 27.92 22.75
CA SER A 36 -27.27 28.55 24.05
C SER A 36 -26.21 28.13 25.08
N GLU A 37 -25.86 29.05 25.98
CA GLU A 37 -24.86 28.80 27.04
C GLU A 37 -25.20 27.54 27.86
N GLY A 38 -24.22 26.66 28.05
CA GLY A 38 -24.37 25.37 28.75
C GLY A 38 -24.82 24.19 27.88
N TRP A 39 -25.06 24.41 26.59
CA TRP A 39 -25.38 23.36 25.62
C TRP A 39 -24.30 23.22 24.57
N VAL A 40 -24.19 22.02 24.01
CA VAL A 40 -23.30 21.74 22.88
C VAL A 40 -24.08 20.93 21.84
N ILE A 41 -23.85 21.18 20.56
CA ILE A 41 -24.40 20.33 19.49
C ILE A 41 -23.38 19.26 19.08
N GLY A 42 -23.81 18.01 19.10
CA GLY A 42 -22.94 16.87 18.83
C GLY A 42 -23.63 15.71 18.13
N THR A 43 -22.83 14.78 17.62
CA THR A 43 -23.28 13.55 16.97
C THR A 43 -22.86 12.33 17.81
N SER A 44 -23.81 11.50 18.23
CA SER A 44 -23.54 10.27 18.98
C SER A 44 -22.77 9.27 18.14
N HIS A 45 -21.66 8.75 18.65
CA HIS A 45 -20.91 7.67 18.00
C HIS A 45 -21.73 6.39 17.89
N ARG A 46 -22.55 6.08 18.91
CA ARG A 46 -23.32 4.84 18.98
C ARG A 46 -24.49 4.81 18.01
N THR A 47 -25.24 5.92 17.92
CA THR A 47 -26.50 5.96 17.16
C THR A 47 -26.38 6.71 15.84
N GLY A 48 -25.34 7.53 15.66
CA GLY A 48 -25.19 8.43 14.52
C GLY A 48 -26.14 9.64 14.54
N CYS A 49 -27.01 9.76 15.55
CA CYS A 49 -27.94 10.88 15.68
C CYS A 49 -27.22 12.15 16.11
N ARG A 50 -27.67 13.30 15.61
CA ARG A 50 -27.18 14.64 15.95
C ARG A 50 -28.24 15.40 16.75
N GLY A 51 -27.82 16.15 17.75
CA GLY A 51 -28.70 17.00 18.55
C GLY A 51 -27.97 17.75 19.66
N PHE A 52 -28.71 18.54 20.43
CA PHE A 52 -28.21 19.29 21.57
C PHE A 52 -28.06 18.41 22.81
N LEU A 53 -26.98 18.59 23.55
CA LEU A 53 -26.74 17.91 24.83
C LEU A 53 -26.16 18.91 25.85
N PRO A 54 -26.39 18.69 27.16
CA PRO A 54 -25.80 19.54 28.19
C PRO A 54 -24.28 19.38 28.23
N GLU A 55 -23.54 20.48 28.15
CA GLU A 55 -22.08 20.45 28.15
C GLU A 55 -21.53 19.89 29.47
N ASN A 56 -22.15 20.26 30.60
CA ASN A 56 -21.79 19.80 31.94
C ASN A 56 -22.01 18.30 32.18
N TYR A 57 -22.64 17.59 31.24
CA TYR A 57 -22.82 16.14 31.29
C TYR A 57 -21.70 15.40 30.56
N THR A 58 -20.68 16.14 30.09
CA THR A 58 -19.61 15.60 29.28
C THR A 58 -18.24 16.06 29.73
N GLU A 59 -17.23 15.30 29.36
CA GLU A 59 -15.82 15.66 29.50
C GLU A 59 -15.08 15.42 28.18
N LYS A 60 -13.88 15.97 28.04
CA LYS A 60 -13.05 15.74 26.85
C LYS A 60 -12.54 14.29 26.85
N ALA A 61 -12.84 13.54 25.79
CA ALA A 61 -12.37 12.17 25.64
C ALA A 61 -10.90 12.14 25.19
N HIS A 62 -10.10 11.22 25.74
CA HIS A 62 -8.75 10.95 25.22
C HIS A 62 -8.83 10.20 23.89
N GLU A 63 -7.88 10.46 22.99
CA GLU A 63 -7.87 9.83 21.66
C GLU A 63 -7.73 8.29 21.74
N ALA A 64 -7.03 7.79 22.77
CA ALA A 64 -6.88 6.37 23.06
C ALA A 64 -8.20 5.68 23.47
N ASP A 65 -9.13 6.40 24.08
CA ASP A 65 -10.45 5.86 24.50
C ASP A 65 -11.36 5.55 23.31
N THR A 66 -10.92 5.91 22.10
CA THR A 66 -11.65 5.66 20.85
C THR A 66 -11.11 4.47 20.07
N TRP A 67 -10.11 3.78 20.59
CA TRP A 67 -9.52 2.62 19.93
C TRP A 67 -10.41 1.39 20.12
N VAL A 68 -10.83 0.78 19.01
CA VAL A 68 -11.56 -0.47 19.03
C VAL A 68 -10.55 -1.61 18.81
N LYS A 69 -10.51 -2.57 19.75
CA LYS A 69 -9.73 -3.80 19.59
C LYS A 69 -10.33 -4.62 18.44
N HIS A 70 -9.75 -4.52 17.25
CA HIS A 70 -10.24 -5.23 16.06
C HIS A 70 -9.93 -6.73 16.09
N ARG A 71 -8.76 -7.12 16.62
CA ARG A 71 -8.34 -8.51 16.74
C ARG A 71 -7.15 -8.64 17.70
N GLU A 72 -7.02 -9.79 18.33
CA GLU A 72 -5.86 -10.20 19.14
C GLU A 72 -5.18 -11.38 18.47
N TYR A 73 -3.85 -11.38 18.45
CA TYR A 73 -3.06 -12.51 17.98
C TYR A 73 -2.15 -12.97 19.10
N VAL A 74 -2.25 -14.25 19.45
CA VAL A 74 -1.35 -14.91 20.40
C VAL A 74 -0.27 -15.60 19.57
N PHE A 75 0.99 -15.22 19.79
CA PHE A 75 2.11 -15.89 19.17
C PHE A 75 2.60 -17.00 20.10
N GLU A 76 2.35 -18.25 19.73
CA GLU A 76 3.01 -19.39 20.36
C GLU A 76 4.47 -19.46 19.89
N THR A 77 5.37 -19.64 20.85
CA THR A 77 6.80 -19.80 20.57
C THR A 77 7.00 -21.12 19.82
N ALA A 78 7.45 -21.04 18.57
CA ALA A 78 7.76 -22.22 17.77
C ALA A 78 8.90 -23.01 18.43
N SER A 79 8.54 -24.00 19.24
CA SER A 79 9.48 -24.99 19.76
C SER A 79 9.94 -25.83 18.58
N ARG A 80 11.19 -25.61 18.15
CA ARG A 80 11.88 -26.47 17.18
C ARG A 80 11.79 -27.92 17.66
N SER A 81 11.12 -28.76 16.89
CA SER A 81 11.29 -30.21 16.98
C SER A 81 11.73 -30.75 15.62
N PHE A 82 12.74 -31.61 15.70
CA PHE A 82 13.50 -32.18 14.60
C PHE A 82 12.67 -33.16 13.78
N ILE A 83 13.06 -33.29 12.51
CA ILE A 83 12.62 -34.28 11.54
C ILE A 83 12.71 -35.70 12.13
N LYS A 84 11.62 -36.45 12.02
CA LYS A 84 11.66 -37.91 11.82
C LYS A 84 10.66 -38.30 10.74
N THR A 85 11.21 -38.74 9.61
CA THR A 85 10.57 -39.56 8.59
C THR A 85 10.15 -40.90 9.22
N GLU A 86 8.91 -41.35 8.99
CA GLU A 86 8.59 -42.75 8.68
C GLU A 86 7.13 -42.94 8.23
N LYS A 87 7.02 -43.51 7.03
CA LYS A 87 6.05 -44.47 6.43
C LYS A 87 4.57 -44.51 6.83
N GLU A 88 3.79 -44.64 5.74
CA GLU A 88 2.39 -45.00 5.57
C GLU A 88 1.81 -46.04 6.55
N SER A 89 0.54 -45.84 6.91
CA SER A 89 -0.45 -46.92 6.85
C SER A 89 -1.88 -46.36 6.68
N ASN A 90 -2.58 -46.94 5.71
CA ASN A 90 -3.99 -46.77 5.43
C ASN A 90 -4.85 -47.30 6.60
N VAL A 91 -5.78 -46.50 7.12
CA VAL A 91 -6.98 -47.02 7.78
C VAL A 91 -8.18 -46.16 7.36
N LYS A 92 -9.05 -46.79 6.56
CA LYS A 92 -10.44 -46.37 6.35
C LYS A 92 -11.25 -46.73 7.59
N LEU A 93 -12.00 -45.79 8.16
CA LEU A 93 -13.19 -46.09 8.94
C LEU A 93 -14.33 -45.13 8.56
N ASN A 94 -15.37 -45.72 7.97
CA ASN A 94 -16.71 -45.16 7.80
C ASN A 94 -17.35 -44.97 9.18
N GLY A 95 -18.21 -43.95 9.32
CA GLY A 95 -19.10 -43.84 10.47
C GLY A 95 -19.80 -42.49 10.62
N GLU A 96 -20.86 -42.32 9.84
CA GLU A 96 -22.14 -41.67 10.18
C GLU A 96 -22.21 -40.19 10.63
N ALA A 97 -22.76 -39.44 9.68
CA ALA A 97 -23.56 -38.23 9.76
C ALA A 97 -24.42 -38.03 11.02
N HIS A 98 -24.32 -36.83 11.59
CA HIS A 98 -25.46 -36.14 12.17
C HIS A 98 -25.58 -34.73 11.59
N ASN A 99 -26.65 -34.54 10.82
CA ASN A 99 -27.13 -33.25 10.33
C ASN A 99 -27.82 -32.49 11.48
N LEU A 100 -27.48 -31.21 11.68
CA LEU A 100 -28.43 -30.22 12.19
C LEU A 100 -28.44 -29.03 11.22
N SER A 101 -29.61 -28.84 10.61
CA SER A 101 -29.88 -27.87 9.57
C SER A 101 -30.33 -26.54 10.17
N THR A 102 -29.69 -25.47 9.68
CA THR A 102 -30.30 -24.22 9.18
C THR A 102 -31.02 -23.28 10.17
N SER A 103 -30.42 -22.10 10.35
CA SER A 103 -31.12 -20.83 10.12
C SER A 103 -30.09 -19.72 9.88
N ARG A 104 -29.76 -19.46 8.62
CA ARG A 104 -29.05 -18.24 8.19
C ARG A 104 -30.10 -17.25 7.72
N SER A 105 -30.34 -16.22 8.53
CA SER A 105 -31.12 -15.05 8.12
C SER A 105 -30.39 -14.34 6.98
N VAL A 106 -31.06 -14.26 5.85
CA VAL A 106 -30.66 -13.55 4.64
C VAL A 106 -30.72 -12.06 4.92
N THR A 107 -29.57 -11.40 5.02
CA THR A 107 -29.45 -9.98 4.69
C THR A 107 -28.80 -9.87 3.33
N ASN A 108 -29.50 -9.19 2.42
CA ASN A 108 -29.17 -9.00 1.02
C ASN A 108 -27.76 -8.41 0.84
N VAL A 109 -26.76 -9.29 0.68
CA VAL A 109 -25.55 -8.93 -0.02
C VAL A 109 -25.91 -9.07 -1.50
N LEU A 110 -26.10 -7.94 -2.17
CA LEU A 110 -26.15 -7.94 -3.64
C LEU A 110 -24.94 -8.75 -4.12
N PRO A 111 -25.12 -9.83 -4.88
CA PRO A 111 -23.99 -10.48 -5.53
C PRO A 111 -23.37 -9.40 -6.39
N LEU A 112 -22.06 -9.16 -6.24
CA LEU A 112 -21.29 -8.44 -7.23
C LEU A 112 -21.54 -9.19 -8.55
N GLN A 113 -22.47 -8.66 -9.35
CA GLN A 113 -22.80 -9.18 -10.66
C GLN A 113 -21.48 -9.36 -11.39
N ASN A 114 -21.31 -10.51 -12.04
CA ASN A 114 -20.24 -10.82 -12.98
C ASN A 114 -19.78 -9.57 -13.75
N ALA A 115 -18.83 -8.82 -13.17
CA ALA A 115 -18.17 -7.75 -13.87
C ALA A 115 -17.30 -8.51 -14.88
N ALA A 116 -17.65 -8.40 -16.16
CA ALA A 116 -16.82 -8.92 -17.22
C ALA A 116 -15.37 -8.53 -16.88
N LEU A 117 -14.46 -9.51 -16.75
CA LEU A 117 -13.07 -9.27 -16.40
C LEU A 117 -12.51 -8.23 -17.38
N ARG A 118 -12.36 -7.00 -16.90
CA ARG A 118 -11.94 -5.84 -17.68
C ARG A 118 -10.45 -5.69 -17.54
N ARG A 119 -9.83 -5.20 -18.61
CA ARG A 119 -8.43 -4.89 -18.60
C ARG A 119 -8.20 -3.73 -17.63
N GLY A 120 -7.27 -3.93 -16.70
CA GLY A 120 -6.99 -2.95 -15.65
C GLY A 120 -5.54 -2.49 -15.65
N VAL A 121 -5.31 -1.26 -15.21
CA VAL A 121 -3.98 -0.73 -14.86
C VAL A 121 -4.01 -0.35 -13.39
N LEU A 122 -3.24 -1.06 -12.57
CA LEU A 122 -3.08 -0.80 -11.15
C LEU A 122 -1.73 -0.10 -10.93
N VAL A 123 -1.76 1.19 -10.60
CA VAL A 123 -0.56 1.98 -10.30
C VAL A 123 -0.40 2.06 -8.78
N MET A 124 0.80 1.76 -8.29
CA MET A 124 1.09 1.66 -6.86
C MET A 124 2.39 2.37 -6.48
N HIS A 125 2.38 3.09 -5.35
CA HIS A 125 3.56 3.65 -4.71
C HIS A 125 4.37 2.52 -4.05
N HIS A 126 5.70 2.54 -4.17
CA HIS A 126 6.59 1.70 -3.37
C HIS A 126 6.28 1.69 -1.84
N GLY A 127 6.78 0.66 -1.15
CA GLY A 127 6.74 0.54 0.31
C GLY A 127 7.59 1.55 1.08
N GLU A 128 7.48 1.49 2.39
CA GLU A 128 8.30 2.28 3.31
C GLU A 128 9.80 2.08 3.03
N ARG A 129 10.53 3.19 2.92
CA ARG A 129 11.97 3.18 2.67
C ARG A 129 12.76 3.31 3.96
N VAL A 130 13.97 2.75 3.99
CA VAL A 130 14.86 2.87 5.16
C VAL A 130 15.22 4.32 5.47
N ASP A 131 15.47 5.17 4.47
CA ASP A 131 15.87 6.55 4.67
C ASP A 131 14.72 7.45 5.15
N GLN A 132 13.46 7.06 4.93
CA GLN A 132 12.29 7.73 5.49
C GLN A 132 12.18 7.50 7.01
N VAL A 133 12.57 6.32 7.48
CA VAL A 133 12.50 5.93 8.89
C VAL A 133 13.72 6.41 9.66
N PHE A 134 14.91 6.16 9.11
CA PHE A 134 16.19 6.35 9.80
C PHE A 134 16.92 7.63 9.38
N GLY A 135 16.34 8.41 8.47
CA GLY A 135 16.88 9.68 7.99
C GLY A 135 18.03 9.52 7.00
N LYS A 136 18.64 10.66 6.62
CA LYS A 136 19.65 10.74 5.56
C LYS A 136 20.95 9.99 5.89
N SER A 137 21.27 9.82 7.17
CA SER A 137 22.47 9.10 7.64
C SER A 137 22.24 7.60 7.85
N TRP A 138 21.13 7.04 7.39
CA TRP A 138 20.77 5.64 7.63
C TRP A 138 21.90 4.66 7.27
N LEU A 139 22.64 4.92 6.18
CA LEU A 139 23.69 4.03 5.73
C LEU A 139 24.84 3.95 6.75
N GLN A 140 25.19 5.09 7.37
CA GLN A 140 26.23 5.14 8.41
C GLN A 140 25.80 4.38 9.67
N GLN A 141 24.50 4.35 9.96
CA GLN A 141 23.96 3.62 11.11
C GLN A 141 24.09 2.11 10.94
N CYS A 142 24.05 1.59 9.70
CA CYS A 142 24.09 0.16 9.39
C CYS A 142 25.42 -0.34 8.81
N LEU A 143 26.50 0.44 8.89
CA LEU A 143 27.84 0.04 8.47
C LEU A 143 28.79 -0.06 9.67
N THR A 144 29.52 -1.17 9.75
CA THR A 144 30.62 -1.33 10.70
C THR A 144 31.84 -0.49 10.28
N ALA A 145 32.83 -0.35 11.18
CA ALA A 145 34.06 0.38 10.89
C ALA A 145 34.85 -0.20 9.69
N ASP A 146 34.73 -1.51 9.41
CA ASP A 146 35.30 -2.18 8.24
C ASP A 146 34.39 -2.13 7.00
N GLY A 147 33.31 -1.34 7.04
CA GLY A 147 32.41 -1.10 5.91
C GLY A 147 31.46 -2.24 5.59
N LYS A 148 31.26 -3.19 6.52
CA LYS A 148 30.30 -4.29 6.34
C LYS A 148 28.91 -3.87 6.82
N TYR A 149 27.91 -4.30 6.09
CA TYR A 149 26.52 -4.11 6.48
C TYR A 149 26.19 -4.93 7.74
N TYR A 150 25.52 -4.29 8.69
CA TYR A 150 24.89 -4.96 9.81
C TYR A 150 23.52 -4.32 10.11
N ARG A 151 22.61 -5.10 10.66
CA ARG A 151 21.25 -4.65 10.95
C ARG A 151 21.19 -4.00 12.35
N ALA A 152 21.30 -2.67 12.38
CA ALA A 152 21.31 -1.88 13.63
C ALA A 152 19.93 -1.76 14.31
N ASP A 153 18.86 -1.88 13.53
CA ASP A 153 17.45 -1.87 13.96
C ASP A 153 16.70 -2.95 13.16
N LEU A 154 15.69 -3.60 13.76
CA LEU A 154 14.96 -4.69 13.11
C LEU A 154 14.19 -4.25 11.86
N ASN A 155 13.89 -2.95 11.72
CA ASN A 155 13.25 -2.39 10.55
C ASN A 155 14.23 -2.14 9.38
N PHE A 156 15.54 -2.26 9.58
CA PHE A 156 16.48 -2.43 8.46
C PHE A 156 16.36 -3.86 7.87
N PRO A 157 16.55 -4.03 6.54
CA PRO A 157 16.51 -5.36 5.92
C PRO A 157 17.58 -6.30 6.50
N SER A 158 17.40 -7.62 6.34
CA SER A 158 18.39 -8.60 6.82
C SER A 158 19.72 -8.54 6.07
N SER A 159 19.72 -8.00 4.86
CA SER A 159 20.87 -7.91 3.97
C SER A 159 20.61 -6.86 2.89
N LEU A 160 21.68 -6.25 2.37
CA LEU A 160 21.63 -5.44 1.17
C LEU A 160 22.12 -6.25 -0.04
N PRO A 161 21.59 -6.00 -1.26
CA PRO A 161 22.10 -6.61 -2.47
C PRO A 161 23.59 -6.35 -2.63
N ARG A 162 24.34 -7.33 -3.13
CA ARG A 162 25.74 -7.12 -3.51
C ARG A 162 25.75 -6.26 -4.78
N GLN A 163 26.44 -5.12 -4.71
CA GLN A 163 26.74 -4.29 -5.88
C GLN A 163 28.26 -4.21 -6.05
N LYS A 164 28.71 -4.10 -7.30
CA LYS A 164 30.14 -4.13 -7.64
C LYS A 164 30.91 -2.89 -7.16
N ASP A 165 30.24 -1.75 -7.09
CA ASP A 165 30.92 -0.45 -7.14
C ASP A 165 30.90 0.37 -5.84
N SER A 166 30.14 -0.02 -4.80
CA SER A 166 30.24 0.45 -3.39
C SER A 166 28.87 0.52 -2.71
N MET A 167 28.83 0.26 -1.40
CA MET A 167 27.65 0.45 -0.54
C MET A 167 27.12 1.90 -0.55
N LYS A 168 27.95 2.89 -0.90
CA LYS A 168 27.56 4.31 -0.96
C LYS A 168 26.44 4.60 -1.96
N GLN A 169 26.25 3.74 -2.96
CA GLN A 169 25.21 3.96 -3.98
C GLN A 169 23.79 3.88 -3.38
N PHE A 170 23.60 3.11 -2.31
CA PHE A 170 22.33 3.04 -1.61
C PHE A 170 21.92 4.37 -0.95
N GLU A 171 22.84 5.32 -0.73
CA GLU A 171 22.47 6.66 -0.23
C GLU A 171 21.49 7.37 -1.17
N CYS A 172 21.64 7.18 -2.48
CA CYS A 172 20.77 7.77 -3.51
C CYS A 172 19.70 6.81 -4.04
N ASP A 173 19.81 5.50 -3.75
CA ASP A 173 18.79 4.50 -4.09
C ASP A 173 18.50 3.57 -2.89
N PRO A 174 17.85 4.09 -1.84
CA PRO A 174 17.63 3.33 -0.61
C PRO A 174 16.66 2.17 -0.82
N PRO A 175 16.89 1.02 -0.14
CA PRO A 175 15.98 -0.12 -0.16
C PRO A 175 14.70 0.14 0.66
N LEU A 176 13.77 -0.80 0.56
CA LEU A 176 12.67 -0.93 1.51
C LEU A 176 13.17 -1.28 2.92
N SER A 177 12.43 -0.80 3.91
CA SER A 177 12.51 -1.29 5.30
C SER A 177 11.83 -2.68 5.43
N CYS A 178 11.97 -3.34 6.58
CA CYS A 178 11.22 -4.57 6.86
C CYS A 178 9.70 -4.33 6.88
N CYS A 179 9.24 -3.18 7.39
CA CYS A 179 7.85 -2.76 7.29
C CYS A 179 7.44 -2.55 5.83
N GLY A 180 8.27 -1.92 4.99
CA GLY A 180 8.01 -1.77 3.56
C GLY A 180 7.87 -3.12 2.82
N ILE A 181 8.70 -4.09 3.18
CA ILE A 181 8.62 -5.48 2.69
C ILE A 181 7.30 -6.13 3.13
N PHE A 182 6.94 -6.00 4.41
CA PHE A 182 5.69 -6.53 4.96
C PHE A 182 4.47 -5.92 4.27
N GLN A 183 4.39 -4.59 4.16
CA GLN A 183 3.33 -3.86 3.46
C GLN A 183 3.15 -4.42 2.03
N SER A 184 4.26 -4.59 1.31
CA SER A 184 4.25 -5.06 -0.09
C SER A 184 3.72 -6.49 -0.21
N ARG A 185 4.16 -7.40 0.68
CA ARG A 185 3.66 -8.78 0.71
C ARG A 185 2.18 -8.86 1.05
N LEU A 186 1.75 -8.12 2.06
CA LEU A 186 0.35 -8.09 2.51
C LEU A 186 -0.59 -7.61 1.40
N ILE A 187 -0.18 -6.61 0.62
CA ILE A 187 -0.96 -6.18 -0.56
C ILE A 187 -1.01 -7.26 -1.63
N GLY A 188 0.09 -7.99 -1.88
CA GLY A 188 0.09 -9.14 -2.78
C GLY A 188 -0.85 -10.25 -2.34
N GLU A 189 -0.89 -10.57 -1.05
CA GLU A 189 -1.82 -11.52 -0.45
C GLU A 189 -3.28 -11.05 -0.58
N ALA A 190 -3.55 -9.77 -0.31
CA ALA A 190 -4.89 -9.21 -0.49
C ALA A 190 -5.36 -9.26 -1.95
N LEU A 191 -4.46 -9.02 -2.93
CA LEU A 191 -4.78 -9.15 -4.35
C LEU A 191 -5.08 -10.60 -4.74
N LEU A 192 -4.39 -11.56 -4.12
CA LEU A 192 -4.64 -12.99 -4.30
C LEU A 192 -6.02 -13.38 -3.75
N ASP A 193 -6.37 -12.90 -2.56
CA ASP A 193 -7.66 -13.14 -1.91
C ASP A 193 -8.84 -12.56 -2.71
N GLN A 194 -8.59 -11.52 -3.50
CA GLN A 194 -9.56 -10.91 -4.43
C GLN A 194 -9.49 -11.51 -5.85
N GLU A 195 -8.72 -12.59 -6.03
CA GLU A 195 -8.57 -13.31 -7.31
C GLU A 195 -8.12 -12.41 -8.48
N VAL A 196 -7.35 -11.34 -8.18
CA VAL A 196 -6.87 -10.40 -9.19
C VAL A 196 -5.84 -11.08 -10.09
N THR A 197 -6.14 -11.16 -11.39
CA THR A 197 -5.24 -11.75 -12.38
C THR A 197 -4.25 -10.70 -12.88
N VAL A 198 -3.01 -10.70 -12.35
CA VAL A 198 -1.93 -9.83 -12.83
C VAL A 198 -1.18 -10.50 -13.98
N SER A 199 -1.20 -9.88 -15.16
CA SER A 199 -0.56 -10.42 -16.38
C SER A 199 0.79 -9.79 -16.68
N TYR A 200 0.99 -8.54 -16.31
CA TYR A 200 2.22 -7.79 -16.56
C TYR A 200 2.58 -6.97 -15.34
N VAL A 201 3.88 -6.93 -15.02
CA VAL A 201 4.41 -6.10 -13.94
C VAL A 201 5.49 -5.19 -14.49
N TYR A 202 5.32 -3.88 -14.31
CA TYR A 202 6.31 -2.87 -14.59
C TYR A 202 6.77 -2.22 -13.29
N SER A 203 8.05 -1.88 -13.22
CA SER A 203 8.63 -1.16 -12.09
C SER A 203 9.49 0.00 -12.58
N SER A 204 9.47 1.10 -11.84
CA SER A 204 10.56 2.07 -11.85
C SER A 204 11.90 1.40 -11.51
N PRO A 205 13.04 1.89 -12.03
CA PRO A 205 14.37 1.31 -11.76
C PRO A 205 14.86 1.48 -10.32
N ALA A 206 14.23 2.35 -9.52
CA ALA A 206 14.60 2.52 -8.12
C ALA A 206 14.46 1.20 -7.35
N LEU A 207 15.46 0.84 -6.55
CA LEU A 207 15.52 -0.43 -5.83
C LEU A 207 14.26 -0.70 -5.00
N ARG A 208 13.77 0.32 -4.28
CA ARG A 208 12.52 0.28 -3.52
C ARG A 208 11.30 -0.15 -4.34
N CYS A 209 11.21 0.27 -5.60
CA CYS A 209 10.10 -0.07 -6.49
C CYS A 209 10.23 -1.52 -6.96
N VAL A 210 11.44 -1.94 -7.33
CA VAL A 210 11.71 -3.33 -7.74
C VAL A 210 11.45 -4.30 -6.59
N GLN A 211 11.90 -3.96 -5.37
CA GLN A 211 11.64 -4.75 -4.17
C GLN A 211 10.15 -4.81 -3.84
N THR A 212 9.43 -3.70 -3.97
CA THR A 212 7.97 -3.67 -3.77
C THR A 212 7.28 -4.61 -4.77
N ALA A 213 7.62 -4.52 -6.06
CA ALA A 213 7.07 -5.39 -7.10
C ALA A 213 7.37 -6.88 -6.83
N GLN A 214 8.61 -7.20 -6.43
CA GLN A 214 9.02 -8.56 -6.06
C GLN A 214 8.18 -9.11 -4.91
N HIS A 215 7.97 -8.32 -3.86
CA HIS A 215 7.23 -8.76 -2.68
C HIS A 215 5.73 -8.86 -2.92
N ILE A 216 5.15 -8.01 -3.77
CA ILE A 216 3.77 -8.17 -4.25
C ILE A 216 3.62 -9.48 -5.03
N LEU A 217 4.56 -9.79 -5.94
CA LEU A 217 4.56 -11.04 -6.69
C LEU A 217 4.72 -12.29 -5.80
N GLN A 218 5.44 -12.17 -4.68
CA GLN A 218 5.52 -13.23 -3.66
C GLN A 218 4.16 -13.46 -3.00
N GLY A 219 3.49 -12.39 -2.54
CA GLY A 219 2.15 -12.49 -1.94
C GLY A 219 1.11 -13.05 -2.91
N LEU A 220 1.17 -12.63 -4.18
CA LEU A 220 0.34 -13.15 -5.28
C LEU A 220 0.66 -14.60 -5.68
N LYS A 221 1.75 -15.19 -5.18
CA LYS A 221 2.27 -16.51 -5.61
C LYS A 221 2.56 -16.57 -7.12
N LEU A 222 2.97 -15.45 -7.71
CA LEU A 222 3.30 -15.30 -9.14
C LEU A 222 4.80 -15.15 -9.43
N ASN A 223 5.66 -15.21 -8.41
CA ASN A 223 7.11 -15.00 -8.53
C ASN A 223 7.83 -15.93 -9.54
N GLN A 224 7.25 -17.05 -9.94
CA GLN A 224 7.82 -17.94 -10.96
C GLN A 224 7.13 -17.81 -12.33
N LYS A 225 6.04 -17.04 -12.42
CA LYS A 225 5.15 -16.96 -13.60
C LYS A 225 5.23 -15.61 -14.29
N VAL A 226 5.35 -14.52 -13.54
CA VAL A 226 5.35 -13.15 -14.07
C VAL A 226 6.65 -12.47 -13.67
N ARG A 227 7.38 -11.94 -14.65
CA ARG A 227 8.65 -11.25 -14.47
C ARG A 227 8.46 -9.73 -14.44
N ILE A 228 9.31 -9.05 -13.70
CA ILE A 228 9.30 -7.58 -13.52
C ILE A 228 10.00 -6.93 -14.70
N ARG A 229 9.30 -6.03 -15.39
CA ARG A 229 9.84 -5.19 -16.46
C ARG A 229 10.31 -3.86 -15.89
N VAL A 230 11.62 -3.62 -15.92
CA VAL A 230 12.21 -2.38 -15.39
C VAL A 230 12.15 -1.29 -16.46
N GLU A 231 11.33 -0.26 -16.23
CA GLU A 231 11.08 0.85 -17.15
C GLU A 231 11.57 2.17 -16.53
N PRO A 232 12.73 2.71 -16.95
CA PRO A 232 13.25 4.01 -16.51
C PRO A 232 12.28 5.16 -16.69
N GLY A 233 11.41 5.08 -17.70
CA GLY A 233 10.34 6.05 -17.92
C GLY A 233 9.32 6.17 -16.79
N LEU A 234 9.31 5.24 -15.83
CA LEU A 234 8.49 5.28 -14.61
C LEU A 234 9.22 5.89 -13.40
N PHE A 235 10.48 6.32 -13.54
CA PHE A 235 11.19 6.99 -12.45
C PHE A 235 10.53 8.30 -12.03
N ASP A 236 10.77 8.74 -10.79
CA ASP A 236 10.13 9.93 -10.21
C ASP A 236 10.58 11.20 -10.93
N TRP A 237 9.93 12.32 -10.64
CA TRP A 237 10.32 13.62 -11.14
C TRP A 237 11.73 13.96 -10.65
N THR A 238 12.69 13.97 -11.57
CA THR A 238 14.12 14.03 -11.21
C THR A 238 14.53 15.35 -10.52
N LYS A 239 13.68 16.37 -10.54
CA LYS A 239 13.85 17.60 -9.75
C LYS A 239 13.80 17.36 -8.24
N TRP A 240 13.14 16.30 -7.78
CA TRP A 240 13.08 15.94 -6.37
C TRP A 240 14.30 15.13 -5.90
N GLU A 241 15.18 14.72 -6.81
CA GLU A 241 16.41 14.03 -6.45
C GLU A 241 17.40 14.98 -5.79
N ALA A 242 17.76 14.66 -4.54
CA ALA A 242 18.56 15.54 -3.68
C ALA A 242 19.97 15.83 -4.25
N SER A 243 20.54 14.87 -4.97
CA SER A 243 21.87 14.98 -5.59
C SER A 243 21.87 15.80 -6.89
N ARG A 244 20.69 16.16 -7.41
CA ARG A 244 20.51 16.71 -8.77
C ARG A 244 21.15 15.84 -9.86
N ALA A 245 21.43 14.59 -9.55
CA ALA A 245 21.95 13.58 -10.46
C ALA A 245 20.96 12.41 -10.50
N ILE A 246 20.96 11.66 -11.61
CA ILE A 246 20.20 10.42 -11.68
C ILE A 246 20.89 9.39 -10.77
N PRO A 247 20.18 8.73 -9.85
CA PRO A 247 20.76 7.67 -9.04
C PRO A 247 21.39 6.57 -9.91
N ASN A 248 22.49 6.01 -9.45
CA ASN A 248 23.08 4.85 -10.11
C ASN A 248 22.26 3.60 -9.77
N PHE A 249 21.19 3.37 -10.53
CA PHE A 249 20.33 2.21 -10.33
C PHE A 249 21.08 0.91 -10.58
N MET A 250 20.68 -0.15 -9.86
CA MET A 250 21.16 -1.50 -10.17
C MET A 250 20.84 -1.85 -11.62
N THR A 251 21.83 -2.41 -12.31
CA THR A 251 21.64 -2.95 -13.66
C THR A 251 20.72 -4.17 -13.63
N VAL A 252 20.13 -4.50 -14.78
CA VAL A 252 19.32 -5.73 -14.93
C VAL A 252 20.12 -6.98 -14.51
N ALA A 253 21.41 -7.03 -14.82
CA ALA A 253 22.29 -8.14 -14.43
C ALA A 253 22.46 -8.23 -12.90
N GLU A 254 22.72 -7.10 -12.24
CA GLU A 254 22.86 -7.05 -10.77
C GLU A 254 21.55 -7.37 -10.07
N LEU A 255 20.40 -6.93 -10.61
CA LEU A 255 19.09 -7.28 -10.06
C LEU A 255 18.84 -8.79 -10.14
N VAL A 256 19.21 -9.43 -11.26
CA VAL A 256 19.11 -10.90 -11.41
C VAL A 256 20.08 -11.62 -10.46
N GLU A 257 21.31 -11.13 -10.32
CA GLU A 257 22.30 -11.68 -9.38
C GLU A 257 21.80 -11.56 -7.92
N ALA A 258 21.11 -10.47 -7.61
CA ALA A 258 20.42 -10.27 -6.33
C ALA A 258 19.10 -11.08 -6.20
N SER A 259 18.82 -11.99 -7.12
CA SER A 259 17.65 -12.90 -7.12
C SER A 259 16.29 -12.20 -7.25
N TYR A 260 16.24 -11.01 -7.86
CA TYR A 260 14.97 -10.41 -8.28
C TYR A 260 14.49 -11.03 -9.60
N ASN A 261 13.17 -11.25 -9.71
CA ASN A 261 12.60 -11.91 -10.88
C ASN A 261 12.40 -10.93 -12.06
N ILE A 262 13.50 -10.54 -12.71
CA ILE A 262 13.51 -9.54 -13.78
C ILE A 262 13.27 -10.16 -15.17
N ASP A 263 12.51 -9.48 -16.02
CA ASP A 263 12.36 -9.80 -17.44
C ASP A 263 13.58 -9.28 -18.23
N THR A 264 14.58 -10.13 -18.43
CA THR A 264 15.81 -9.78 -19.18
C THR A 264 15.57 -9.58 -20.68
N SER A 265 14.43 -10.05 -21.20
CA SER A 265 14.05 -9.86 -22.60
C SER A 265 13.39 -8.52 -22.86
N TYR A 266 12.89 -7.86 -21.81
CA TYR A 266 12.28 -6.55 -21.92
C TYR A 266 13.28 -5.49 -22.39
N ARG A 267 12.79 -4.57 -23.23
CA ARG A 267 13.51 -3.39 -23.68
C ARG A 267 12.69 -2.18 -23.24
N ALA A 268 13.30 -1.32 -22.44
CA ALA A 268 12.66 -0.12 -21.94
C ALA A 268 12.18 0.75 -23.11
N ASN A 269 10.96 1.27 -23.00
CA ASN A 269 10.47 2.21 -24.01
C ASN A 269 11.13 3.58 -23.84
N PHE A 270 11.51 3.92 -22.60
CA PHE A 270 12.28 5.11 -22.28
C PHE A 270 13.68 4.70 -21.77
N PRO A 271 14.75 4.92 -22.54
CA PRO A 271 16.11 4.56 -22.13
C PRO A 271 16.53 5.29 -20.85
N LEU A 272 17.31 4.61 -19.99
CA LEU A 272 17.84 5.24 -18.77
C LEU A 272 18.71 6.47 -19.08
N SER A 273 19.49 6.42 -20.17
CA SER A 273 20.32 7.54 -20.65
C SER A 273 19.52 8.76 -21.08
N SER A 274 18.21 8.62 -21.28
CA SER A 274 17.31 9.71 -21.65
C SER A 274 16.71 10.43 -20.43
N LEU A 275 16.91 9.92 -19.21
CA LEU A 275 16.49 10.64 -18.00
C LEU A 275 17.38 11.86 -17.79
N VAL A 276 16.76 13.03 -17.78
CA VAL A 276 17.45 14.31 -17.58
C VAL A 276 17.49 14.61 -16.09
N PRO A 277 18.66 14.92 -15.49
CA PRO A 277 18.73 15.37 -14.12
C PRO A 277 18.01 16.72 -13.94
N SER A 278 17.20 16.85 -12.88
CA SER A 278 16.42 18.08 -12.62
C SER A 278 15.51 18.50 -13.80
N GLU A 279 14.82 17.55 -14.42
CA GLU A 279 13.91 17.78 -15.54
C GLU A 279 12.79 18.77 -15.19
N SER A 280 12.23 19.46 -16.20
CA SER A 280 11.05 20.32 -15.99
C SER A 280 9.83 19.49 -15.62
N TYR A 281 8.80 20.12 -15.06
CA TYR A 281 7.57 19.39 -14.73
C TYR A 281 6.85 18.92 -16.01
N GLU A 282 6.93 19.73 -17.06
CA GLU A 282 6.38 19.46 -18.38
C GLU A 282 7.05 18.24 -19.02
N ASP A 283 8.39 18.14 -18.93
CA ASP A 283 9.14 16.98 -19.42
C ASP A 283 8.78 15.71 -18.64
N TYR A 284 8.67 15.80 -17.31
CA TYR A 284 8.26 14.68 -16.46
C TYR A 284 6.86 14.16 -16.84
N VAL A 285 5.88 15.06 -17.00
CA VAL A 285 4.52 14.71 -17.42
C VAL A 285 4.53 14.14 -18.84
N SER A 286 5.30 14.73 -19.75
CA SER A 286 5.43 14.29 -21.14
C SER A 286 5.96 12.86 -21.23
N ARG A 287 7.08 12.54 -20.55
CA ARG A 287 7.60 11.16 -20.57
C ARG A 287 6.67 10.18 -19.87
N SER A 288 6.03 10.58 -18.76
CA SER A 288 5.06 9.73 -18.05
C SER A 288 3.88 9.37 -18.96
N SER A 289 3.39 10.35 -19.71
CA SER A 289 2.31 10.20 -20.70
C SER A 289 2.71 9.29 -21.87
N ALA A 290 3.92 9.45 -22.40
CA ALA A 290 4.43 8.60 -23.47
C ALA A 290 4.57 7.13 -23.01
N VAL A 291 5.19 6.92 -21.86
CA VAL A 291 5.47 5.59 -21.29
C VAL A 291 4.18 4.84 -20.96
N ILE A 292 3.20 5.48 -20.32
CA ILE A 292 1.95 4.79 -19.97
C ILE A 292 1.18 4.36 -21.22
N LYS A 293 1.13 5.22 -22.26
CA LYS A 293 0.51 4.89 -23.54
C LYS A 293 1.21 3.71 -24.22
N GLN A 294 2.55 3.71 -24.24
CA GLN A 294 3.34 2.59 -24.78
C GLN A 294 3.12 1.28 -24.02
N ILE A 295 3.14 1.31 -22.68
CA ILE A 295 2.85 0.14 -21.82
C ILE A 295 1.45 -0.41 -22.14
N THR A 296 0.44 0.45 -22.20
CA THR A 296 -0.93 0.01 -22.53
C THR A 296 -1.11 -0.41 -23.98
N THR A 297 -0.26 0.01 -24.91
CA THR A 297 -0.32 -0.48 -26.29
C THR A 297 0.36 -1.84 -26.43
N ALA A 298 1.50 -2.03 -25.74
CA ALA A 298 2.30 -3.25 -25.78
C ALA A 298 1.68 -4.44 -25.03
N CYS A 299 0.75 -4.19 -24.11
CA CYS A 299 0.07 -5.22 -23.32
C CYS A 299 -1.36 -5.44 -23.86
N PRO A 300 -1.58 -6.28 -24.88
CA PRO A 300 -2.89 -6.44 -25.50
C PRO A 300 -3.94 -7.00 -24.52
N SER A 301 -5.21 -6.69 -24.79
CA SER A 301 -6.37 -7.17 -24.03
C SER A 301 -6.62 -8.68 -24.11
N LYS A 302 -5.88 -9.38 -24.98
CA LYS A 302 -5.82 -10.84 -25.07
C LYS A 302 -4.37 -11.29 -24.88
N ALA A 303 -4.05 -11.98 -23.79
CA ALA A 303 -2.76 -12.62 -23.63
C ALA A 303 -2.55 -13.67 -24.74
N PRO A 304 -1.39 -13.73 -25.41
CA PRO A 304 -1.06 -14.89 -26.22
C PRO A 304 -0.97 -16.12 -25.32
N LEU A 305 -1.49 -17.25 -25.82
CA LEU A 305 -1.56 -18.57 -25.17
C LEU A 305 -0.40 -18.82 -24.20
N ALA A 306 -0.62 -18.63 -22.90
CA ALA A 306 0.28 -19.10 -21.86
C ALA A 306 -0.16 -20.50 -21.42
N PRO A 307 0.77 -21.45 -21.25
CA PRO A 307 0.41 -22.83 -20.92
C PRO A 307 -0.07 -22.94 -19.47
N PHE A 308 -1.16 -23.70 -19.32
CA PHE A 308 -1.62 -24.42 -18.13
C PHE A 308 -2.42 -23.72 -17.01
N PHE A 309 -2.46 -22.39 -16.86
CA PHE A 309 -3.34 -21.78 -15.82
C PHE A 309 -3.94 -20.39 -16.15
N ALA A 310 -3.65 -19.81 -17.30
CA ALA A 310 -4.35 -18.60 -17.76
C ALA A 310 -5.55 -19.04 -18.61
N PHE A 311 -6.77 -18.71 -18.21
CA PHE A 311 -7.93 -18.89 -19.07
C PHE A 311 -7.69 -18.11 -20.37
N PRO A 312 -7.66 -18.77 -21.55
CA PRO A 312 -7.41 -18.09 -22.81
C PRO A 312 -8.42 -16.97 -23.03
N GLY A 313 -7.95 -15.74 -23.19
CA GLY A 313 -8.80 -14.59 -23.53
C GLY A 313 -9.35 -13.76 -22.36
N VAL A 314 -8.95 -14.00 -21.11
CA VAL A 314 -9.31 -13.13 -19.98
C VAL A 314 -8.37 -11.91 -19.91
N PRO A 315 -8.88 -10.67 -19.95
CA PRO A 315 -8.07 -9.47 -19.74
C PRO A 315 -7.53 -9.45 -18.31
N GLY A 316 -6.22 -9.29 -18.15
CA GLY A 316 -5.59 -9.17 -16.84
C GLY A 316 -5.23 -7.74 -16.48
N VAL A 317 -4.75 -7.57 -15.25
CA VAL A 317 -4.24 -6.32 -14.69
C VAL A 317 -2.77 -6.13 -15.08
N ILE A 318 -2.44 -4.93 -15.52
CA ILE A 318 -1.08 -4.41 -15.64
C ILE A 318 -0.76 -3.73 -14.30
N LEU A 319 0.13 -4.33 -13.51
CA LEU A 319 0.63 -3.73 -12.28
C LEU A 319 1.81 -2.83 -12.60
N ILE A 320 1.77 -1.59 -12.14
CA ILE A 320 2.84 -0.60 -12.28
C ILE A 320 3.26 -0.16 -10.88
N VAL A 321 4.51 -0.45 -10.50
CA VAL A 321 5.10 0.00 -9.23
C VAL A 321 6.04 1.16 -9.49
N GLY A 322 5.69 2.32 -8.96
CA GLY A 322 6.44 3.56 -9.13
C GLY A 322 6.49 4.35 -7.83
N HIS A 323 6.31 5.66 -7.97
CA HIS A 323 6.41 6.63 -6.87
C HIS A 323 5.02 7.24 -6.62
N GLY A 324 4.88 8.05 -5.57
CA GLY A 324 3.62 8.77 -5.33
C GLY A 324 3.18 9.59 -6.53
N SER A 325 4.13 10.23 -7.21
CA SER A 325 3.92 10.98 -8.45
C SER A 325 3.28 10.16 -9.57
N SER A 326 3.66 8.89 -9.69
CA SER A 326 3.16 7.96 -10.72
C SER A 326 1.65 7.78 -10.65
N LEU A 327 1.04 7.82 -9.46
CA LEU A 327 -0.41 7.67 -9.32
C LEU A 327 -1.13 8.78 -10.07
N ALA A 328 -0.67 10.03 -10.00
CA ALA A 328 -1.32 11.14 -10.67
C ALA A 328 -0.84 11.32 -12.11
N SER A 329 0.47 11.15 -12.39
CA SER A 329 1.03 11.38 -13.72
C SER A 329 0.64 10.33 -14.75
N LEU A 330 0.37 9.08 -14.32
CA LEU A 330 -0.01 7.99 -15.23
C LEU A 330 -1.53 7.86 -15.36
N THR A 331 -2.27 7.83 -14.25
CA THR A 331 -3.70 7.52 -14.28
C THR A 331 -4.56 8.65 -14.83
N ARG A 332 -4.15 9.92 -14.62
CA ARG A 332 -4.83 11.07 -15.23
C ARG A 332 -4.70 11.05 -16.75
N VAL A 333 -3.53 10.66 -17.27
CA VAL A 333 -3.32 10.51 -18.71
C VAL A 333 -4.23 9.42 -19.28
N LEU A 334 -4.31 8.26 -18.60
CA LEU A 334 -5.22 7.19 -19.01
C LEU A 334 -6.67 7.67 -19.02
N ALA A 335 -7.11 8.33 -17.96
CA ALA A 335 -8.47 8.86 -17.83
C ALA A 335 -8.78 10.08 -18.73
N GLY A 336 -7.84 10.52 -19.57
CA GLY A 336 -8.02 11.68 -20.45
C GLY A 336 -8.16 13.01 -19.71
N LEU A 337 -7.65 13.09 -18.47
CA LEU A 337 -7.71 14.30 -17.65
C LEU A 337 -6.49 15.20 -17.89
N PRO A 338 -6.65 16.53 -17.81
CA PRO A 338 -5.53 17.46 -17.94
C PRO A 338 -4.52 17.27 -16.81
N SER A 339 -3.25 17.59 -17.08
CA SER A 339 -2.23 17.72 -16.06
C SER A 339 -2.62 18.80 -15.05
N ARG A 340 -2.23 18.59 -13.79
CA ARG A 340 -2.31 19.65 -12.77
C ARG A 340 -1.17 20.63 -13.00
N ASP A 341 -1.25 21.83 -12.45
CA ASP A 341 -0.06 22.65 -12.26
C ASP A 341 0.91 21.95 -11.29
N SER A 342 2.18 22.35 -11.36
CA SER A 342 3.25 21.69 -10.60
C SER A 342 3.09 21.83 -9.07
N ARG A 343 2.45 22.89 -8.57
CA ARG A 343 2.27 23.12 -7.14
C ARG A 343 1.16 22.23 -6.59
N ASP A 344 0.01 22.20 -7.24
CA ASP A 344 -1.10 21.32 -6.87
C ASP A 344 -0.68 19.84 -7.00
N PHE A 345 0.10 19.52 -8.04
CA PHE A 345 0.68 18.19 -8.20
C PHE A 345 1.53 17.79 -7.00
N ALA A 346 2.46 18.64 -6.58
CA ALA A 346 3.31 18.36 -5.42
C ALA A 346 2.51 18.15 -4.13
N GLN A 347 1.48 18.97 -3.88
CA GLN A 347 0.61 18.84 -2.71
C GLN A 347 -0.19 17.53 -2.70
N VAL A 348 -0.64 17.06 -3.86
CA VAL A 348 -1.32 15.76 -3.98
C VAL A 348 -0.35 14.63 -3.68
N VAL A 349 0.86 14.67 -4.26
CA VAL A 349 1.84 13.59 -4.11
C VAL A 349 2.27 13.40 -2.65
N GLN A 350 2.43 14.49 -1.89
CA GLN A 350 2.78 14.43 -0.47
C GLN A 350 1.76 13.71 0.42
N LYS A 351 0.52 13.56 -0.05
CA LYS A 351 -0.56 12.90 0.69
C LYS A 351 -0.64 11.40 0.41
N ILE A 352 0.17 10.88 -0.52
CA ILE A 352 0.11 9.49 -0.96
C ILE A 352 0.97 8.64 -0.01
N PRO A 353 0.37 7.71 0.76
CA PRO A 353 1.11 6.83 1.65
C PRO A 353 1.86 5.75 0.86
N SER A 354 2.76 5.03 1.56
CA SER A 354 3.32 3.77 1.06
C SER A 354 2.21 2.81 0.62
N LEU A 355 2.40 2.15 -0.53
CA LEU A 355 1.41 1.26 -1.17
C LEU A 355 0.08 1.95 -1.51
N GLY A 356 0.02 3.28 -1.48
CA GLY A 356 -1.08 4.03 -2.05
C GLY A 356 -1.26 3.61 -3.52
N MET A 357 -2.51 3.42 -3.94
CA MET A 357 -2.82 2.84 -5.25
C MET A 357 -3.97 3.53 -5.95
N CYS A 358 -3.92 3.53 -7.27
CA CYS A 358 -4.99 4.00 -8.15
C CYS A 358 -5.23 2.95 -9.23
N PHE A 359 -6.50 2.69 -9.54
CA PHE A 359 -6.89 1.66 -10.49
C PHE A 359 -7.68 2.27 -11.65
N CYS A 360 -7.27 1.97 -12.87
CA CYS A 360 -7.96 2.35 -14.10
C CYS A 360 -8.47 1.11 -14.81
N GLU A 361 -9.73 1.10 -15.20
CA GLU A 361 -10.34 0.04 -16.02
C GLU A 361 -10.66 0.53 -17.42
N GLU A 362 -10.43 -0.33 -18.40
CA GLU A 362 -10.76 -0.09 -19.80
C GLU A 362 -12.26 -0.30 -20.04
N GLN A 363 -12.94 0.76 -20.46
CA GLN A 363 -14.34 0.76 -20.90
C GLN A 363 -14.38 0.43 -22.40
N LYS A 364 -14.53 -0.85 -22.75
CA LYS A 364 -14.46 -1.33 -24.15
C LYS A 364 -15.47 -0.64 -25.08
N GLU A 365 -16.65 -0.31 -24.58
CA GLU A 365 -17.71 0.32 -25.37
C GLU A 365 -17.37 1.76 -25.77
N GLU A 366 -16.60 2.47 -24.94
CA GLU A 366 -16.25 3.87 -25.16
C GLU A 366 -14.80 4.08 -25.61
N ASN A 367 -13.99 3.01 -25.64
CA ASN A 367 -12.54 3.05 -25.87
C ASN A 367 -11.83 4.06 -24.96
N LYS A 368 -12.24 4.12 -23.68
CA LYS A 368 -11.71 5.03 -22.67
C LYS A 368 -11.28 4.27 -21.42
N TRP A 369 -10.38 4.86 -20.65
CA TRP A 369 -10.09 4.40 -19.30
C TRP A 369 -10.87 5.20 -18.28
N GLN A 370 -11.35 4.52 -17.24
CA GLN A 370 -12.00 5.15 -16.11
C GLN A 370 -11.25 4.80 -14.83
N MET A 371 -10.99 5.80 -13.99
CA MET A 371 -10.52 5.56 -12.63
C MET A 371 -11.65 4.98 -11.79
N VAL A 372 -11.41 3.85 -11.16
CA VAL A 372 -12.35 3.12 -10.32
C VAL A 372 -11.71 2.80 -8.97
N ASN A 373 -12.48 2.24 -8.04
CA ASN A 373 -11.93 1.79 -6.77
C ASN A 373 -10.91 0.66 -7.00
N PRO A 374 -9.74 0.69 -6.33
CA PRO A 374 -8.81 -0.42 -6.35
C PRO A 374 -9.46 -1.72 -5.84
N PRO A 375 -9.03 -2.89 -6.33
CA PRO A 375 -9.62 -4.18 -5.97
C PRO A 375 -9.35 -4.56 -4.50
N VAL A 376 -8.41 -3.91 -3.83
CA VAL A 376 -8.06 -4.16 -2.43
C VAL A 376 -8.19 -2.89 -1.59
N LYS A 377 -8.35 -3.07 -0.28
CA LYS A 377 -8.47 -1.96 0.68
C LYS A 377 -7.12 -1.28 0.94
N THR A 378 -7.18 -0.08 1.50
CA THR A 378 -6.00 0.64 1.97
C THR A 378 -5.38 -0.05 3.18
N LEU A 379 -4.05 0.04 3.32
CA LEU A 379 -3.32 -0.33 4.52
C LEU A 379 -3.07 0.91 5.37
N THR A 380 -3.45 0.87 6.65
CA THR A 380 -3.24 1.97 7.60
C THR A 380 -2.70 1.39 8.90
N HIS A 381 -1.57 1.93 9.37
CA HIS A 381 -0.96 1.55 10.64
C HIS A 381 -0.24 2.74 11.27
N GLY A 382 -0.01 2.67 12.59
CA GLY A 382 0.77 3.67 13.31
C GLY A 382 2.28 3.49 13.14
N ALA A 383 3.04 4.47 13.62
CA ALA A 383 4.48 4.35 13.77
C ALA A 383 4.84 3.52 15.02
N ASN A 384 6.06 2.97 15.04
CA ASN A 384 6.64 2.35 16.23
C ASN A 384 7.94 3.09 16.60
N ALA A 385 7.99 3.65 17.80
CA ALA A 385 9.10 4.50 18.22
C ALA A 385 10.35 3.68 18.57
N ALA A 386 11.53 4.27 18.33
CA ALA A 386 12.78 3.69 18.82
C ALA A 386 12.78 3.69 20.35
N PHE A 387 13.14 2.56 20.96
CA PHE A 387 13.14 2.38 22.40
C PHE A 387 14.52 1.99 22.91
N ASN A 388 15.05 2.77 23.85
CA ASN A 388 16.27 2.45 24.58
C ASN A 388 15.95 2.34 26.07
N TRP A 389 15.87 1.10 26.56
CA TRP A 389 15.51 0.83 27.95
C TRP A 389 16.45 1.47 28.97
N ARG A 390 17.74 1.68 28.65
CA ARG A 390 18.67 2.32 29.59
C ARG A 390 18.30 3.79 29.78
N ASN A 391 18.10 4.51 28.68
CA ASN A 391 17.76 5.92 28.74
C ASN A 391 16.34 6.16 29.25
N THR A 392 15.42 5.21 29.02
CA THR A 392 14.02 5.41 29.42
C THR A 392 13.70 4.93 30.84
N ILE A 393 14.38 3.90 31.33
CA ILE A 393 14.08 3.28 32.64
C ILE A 393 15.13 3.61 33.69
N LEU A 394 16.39 3.84 33.31
CA LEU A 394 17.49 4.06 34.26
C LEU A 394 17.91 5.53 34.41
N GLU A 395 17.48 6.44 33.54
CA GLU A 395 17.71 7.87 33.77
C GLU A 395 16.68 8.37 34.78
N ASP A 396 17.15 8.78 35.96
CA ASP A 396 16.36 9.38 37.06
C ASP A 396 15.76 10.74 36.69
#